data_AF-A0A7S2JKY3-F1
#
_entry.id   AF-A0A7S2JKY3-F1
#
_cell.length_a   1.000
_cell.length_b   1.000
_cell.length_c   1.000
_cell.angle_alpha   90.00
_cell.angle_beta   90.00
_cell.angle_gamma   90.00
#
_symmetry.space_group_name_H-M   'P 1'
#
loop_
_entity.id
_entity.type
_entity.pdbx_description
1 polymer ?
#
loop_
_entity_poly.entity_id
_entity_poly.type
_entity_poly.pdbx_seq_one_letter_code
_entity_poly.pdbx_strand_id
1 'polypeptide(L)'
;AWAQKSGVMSTKVGAASASNDKPDAKYGIPALEDSSVKKILSSLASTSKKNFIVPELKANLLAAERRQLLQRFPAASFRRSAAVIVGEPTAEYKAKVQELILAEKRAKIEQERKRQAAQREQARLVEERKKKAQEMLRKRKEGEAAAEEKEPEEEKKEAAEEEIVVELTDEEKALSYRKLPLPDVTDLVVAKSYADFCLPSAEDGFDVVRYEWLPDAAAATFLKDWAFAKKMSARVENIKPGEQFTAEWTAWGKKLQEWKKRQEEWKNPAKKKALLAARAEARKKAAEEAGGEAPAEDVAVEAADVDAMTVEDVADIGSGEPLFAEFAFEDWALLQIRYELFLLLHSFKRDLDDPDRTSFAEKDLAFYYGKYFKKAFSLKNFAVEKLSGLAALIKDTLAVNERNGFLETPLPDDTAAEQFVRRAEEHRRDRQRRLDAGDESA
;
A
#
# COMPACT_ATOMS: atom_id res chain seq x y z
N ALA A 1 4.42 28.60 -5.59
CA ALA A 1 3.10 29.24 -5.39
C ALA A 1 3.20 30.78 -5.51
N TRP A 2 2.09 31.51 -5.70
CA TRP A 2 2.09 32.99 -5.77
C TRP A 2 2.74 33.63 -4.53
N ALA A 3 2.43 33.14 -3.33
CA ALA A 3 2.98 33.66 -2.08
C ALA A 3 4.53 33.66 -2.08
N GLN A 4 5.16 32.59 -2.55
CA GLN A 4 6.62 32.51 -2.69
C GLN A 4 7.17 33.50 -3.71
N LYS A 5 6.47 33.68 -4.85
CA LYS A 5 6.85 34.69 -5.85
C LYS A 5 6.70 36.12 -5.29
N SER A 6 5.81 36.31 -4.32
CA SER A 6 5.63 37.57 -3.59
C SER A 6 6.55 37.71 -2.37
N GLY A 7 7.57 36.87 -2.23
CA GLY A 7 8.58 36.97 -1.17
C GLY A 7 8.21 36.30 0.16
N VAL A 8 7.07 35.60 0.22
CA VAL A 8 6.66 34.87 1.43
C VAL A 8 7.42 33.53 1.49
N MET A 9 8.30 33.41 2.47
CA MET A 9 9.11 32.20 2.68
C MET A 9 8.28 31.10 3.34
N SER A 10 8.39 29.88 2.83
CA SER A 10 7.79 28.69 3.48
C SER A 10 8.60 28.35 4.73
N THR A 11 7.92 28.12 5.85
CA THR A 11 8.60 27.77 7.12
C THR A 11 8.82 26.26 7.29
N LYS A 12 8.21 25.42 6.42
CA LYS A 12 8.36 23.96 6.43
C LYS A 12 8.49 23.39 5.03
N VAL A 13 9.29 22.33 4.91
CA VAL A 13 9.36 21.45 3.72
C VAL A 13 8.04 20.67 3.64
N GLY A 14 7.45 20.60 2.45
CA GLY A 14 6.06 20.19 2.21
C GLY A 14 5.64 18.93 2.97
N ALA A 15 4.46 18.96 3.57
CA ALA A 15 3.91 17.78 4.22
C ALA A 15 3.60 16.69 3.19
N ALA A 16 3.74 15.43 3.59
CA ALA A 16 3.34 14.25 2.81
C ALA A 16 1.85 14.25 2.36
N SER A 17 1.05 15.18 2.89
CA SER A 17 -0.36 15.38 2.54
C SER A 17 -0.61 16.42 1.44
N ALA A 18 0.42 17.09 0.92
CA ALA A 18 0.28 18.15 -0.08
C ALA A 18 0.02 17.60 -1.49
N SER A 19 -0.80 18.29 -2.28
CA SER A 19 -1.02 17.98 -3.70
C SER A 19 -1.12 19.26 -4.55
N ASN A 20 -1.06 19.16 -5.87
CA ASN A 20 -1.26 20.35 -6.72
C ASN A 20 -2.70 20.89 -6.65
N ASP A 21 -3.68 20.03 -6.37
CA ASP A 21 -5.08 20.40 -6.14
C ASP A 21 -5.27 21.16 -4.81
N LYS A 22 -4.59 20.73 -3.75
CA LYS A 22 -4.59 21.37 -2.43
C LYS A 22 -3.14 21.62 -1.98
N PRO A 23 -2.50 22.69 -2.50
CA PRO A 23 -1.12 23.00 -2.14
C PRO A 23 -1.02 23.41 -0.67
N ASP A 24 0.04 22.95 0.00
CA ASP A 24 0.30 23.30 1.40
C ASP A 24 0.65 24.80 1.50
N ALA A 25 -0.03 25.51 2.40
CA ALA A 25 0.08 26.95 2.57
C ALA A 25 0.78 27.33 3.88
N LYS A 26 1.69 26.47 4.39
CA LYS A 26 2.48 26.65 5.61
C LYS A 26 3.53 27.76 5.49
N TYR A 27 3.04 28.98 5.43
CA TYR A 27 3.82 30.20 5.33
C TYR A 27 4.01 30.91 6.68
N GLY A 28 3.48 30.34 7.78
CA GLY A 28 3.43 31.01 9.08
C GLY A 28 2.39 32.13 9.14
N ILE A 29 1.45 32.17 8.18
CA ILE A 29 0.38 33.16 8.09
C ILE A 29 -0.95 32.44 8.32
N PRO A 30 -1.60 32.62 9.50
CA PRO A 30 -2.80 31.87 9.86
C PRO A 30 -3.91 31.92 8.81
N ALA A 31 -4.16 33.10 8.24
CA ALA A 31 -5.22 33.31 7.24
C ALA A 31 -4.95 32.64 5.87
N LEU A 32 -3.70 32.30 5.57
CA LEU A 32 -3.34 31.49 4.40
C LEU A 32 -3.41 29.99 4.73
N GLU A 33 -3.02 29.60 5.94
CA GLU A 33 -3.00 28.22 6.41
C GLU A 33 -4.40 27.65 6.66
N ASP A 34 -5.34 28.45 7.17
CA ASP A 34 -6.74 28.07 7.43
C ASP A 34 -7.66 28.22 6.20
N SER A 35 -7.09 28.59 5.06
CA SER A 35 -7.80 28.89 3.80
C SER A 35 -8.80 30.06 3.87
N SER A 36 -8.77 30.91 4.90
CA SER A 36 -9.65 32.07 5.03
C SER A 36 -9.50 33.06 3.87
N VAL A 37 -8.26 33.35 3.46
CA VAL A 37 -7.99 34.20 2.28
C VAL A 37 -8.59 33.59 1.02
N LYS A 38 -8.46 32.28 0.82
CA LYS A 38 -9.06 31.59 -0.33
C LYS A 38 -10.58 31.72 -0.32
N LYS A 39 -11.23 31.56 0.84
CA LYS A 39 -12.69 31.71 1.00
C LYS A 39 -13.14 33.13 0.64
N ILE A 40 -12.44 34.16 1.13
CA ILE A 40 -12.75 35.57 0.83
C ILE A 40 -12.55 35.88 -0.66
N LEU A 41 -11.43 35.46 -1.25
CA LEU A 41 -11.18 35.65 -2.68
C LEU A 41 -12.24 34.94 -3.53
N SER A 42 -12.65 33.73 -3.11
CA SER A 42 -13.70 32.98 -3.79
C SER A 42 -15.07 33.67 -3.68
N SER A 43 -15.40 34.29 -2.54
CA SER A 43 -16.66 35.04 -2.40
C SER A 43 -16.66 36.35 -3.18
N LEU A 44 -15.50 37.00 -3.31
CA LEU A 44 -15.37 38.24 -4.09
C LEU A 44 -15.27 37.98 -5.59
N ALA A 45 -14.83 36.80 -6.03
CA ALA A 45 -14.64 36.48 -7.45
C ALA A 45 -15.89 36.79 -8.30
N SER A 46 -17.06 36.37 -7.83
CA SER A 46 -18.34 36.55 -8.54
C SER A 46 -18.77 38.01 -8.69
N THR A 47 -18.19 38.94 -7.92
CA THR A 47 -18.49 40.38 -8.04
C THR A 47 -17.80 41.02 -9.25
N SER A 48 -16.65 40.48 -9.67
CA SER A 48 -15.81 41.15 -10.66
C SER A 48 -16.28 40.97 -12.11
N LYS A 49 -17.31 40.16 -12.37
CA LYS A 49 -17.87 39.83 -13.71
C LYS A 49 -16.79 39.51 -14.78
N LYS A 50 -15.70 38.87 -14.36
CA LYS A 50 -14.61 38.39 -15.23
C LYS A 50 -14.80 36.92 -15.60
N ASN A 51 -14.00 36.46 -16.55
CA ASN A 51 -13.87 35.03 -16.83
C ASN A 51 -13.07 34.36 -15.72
N PHE A 52 -13.57 33.23 -15.22
CA PHE A 52 -12.94 32.44 -14.16
C PHE A 52 -12.69 31.01 -14.60
N ILE A 53 -11.56 30.47 -14.18
CA ILE A 53 -11.25 29.04 -14.27
C ILE A 53 -11.13 28.54 -12.84
N VAL A 54 -11.81 27.44 -12.52
CA VAL A 54 -11.78 26.81 -11.20
C VAL A 54 -11.13 25.43 -11.32
N PRO A 55 -9.79 25.33 -11.24
CA PRO A 55 -9.06 24.10 -11.48
C PRO A 55 -8.95 23.24 -10.21
N GLU A 56 -10.08 22.91 -9.58
CA GLU A 56 -10.12 21.98 -8.44
C GLU A 56 -10.51 20.58 -8.90
N LEU A 57 -9.55 19.69 -9.10
CA LEU A 57 -9.73 18.37 -9.72
C LEU A 57 -10.72 17.52 -8.92
N LYS A 58 -10.51 17.38 -7.60
CA LYS A 58 -11.40 16.56 -6.75
C LYS A 58 -12.83 17.12 -6.76
N ALA A 59 -12.99 18.43 -6.56
CA ALA A 59 -14.29 19.07 -6.51
C ALA A 59 -15.05 18.98 -7.84
N ASN A 60 -14.33 19.10 -8.96
CA ASN A 60 -14.93 18.98 -10.29
C ASN A 60 -15.34 17.54 -10.65
N LEU A 61 -14.84 16.52 -9.95
CA LEU A 61 -15.27 15.13 -10.12
C LEU A 61 -16.45 14.75 -9.21
N LEU A 62 -16.90 15.64 -8.31
CA LEU A 62 -18.00 15.37 -7.37
C LEU A 62 -19.21 16.25 -7.70
N ALA A 63 -20.36 15.65 -8.03
CA ALA A 63 -21.58 16.39 -8.39
C ALA A 63 -22.01 17.40 -7.31
N ALA A 64 -21.97 17.00 -6.03
CA ALA A 64 -22.31 17.88 -4.91
C ALA A 64 -21.39 19.11 -4.83
N GLU A 65 -20.08 18.93 -4.99
CA GLU A 65 -19.11 20.02 -4.95
C GLU A 65 -19.24 20.94 -6.18
N ARG A 66 -19.53 20.37 -7.37
CA ARG A 66 -19.85 21.16 -8.58
C ARG A 66 -21.09 22.04 -8.39
N ARG A 67 -22.19 21.48 -7.88
CA ARG A 67 -23.44 22.25 -7.64
C ARG A 67 -23.21 23.38 -6.64
N GLN A 68 -22.47 23.13 -5.56
CA GLN A 68 -22.10 24.16 -4.59
C GLN A 68 -21.23 25.26 -5.21
N LEU A 69 -20.30 24.89 -6.09
CA LEU A 69 -19.47 25.86 -6.81
C LEU A 69 -20.32 26.76 -7.72
N LEU A 70 -21.25 26.17 -8.47
CA LEU A 70 -22.08 26.90 -9.44
C LEU A 70 -23.05 27.87 -8.77
N GLN A 71 -23.49 27.63 -7.53
CA GLN A 71 -24.28 28.60 -6.76
C GLN A 71 -23.56 29.95 -6.58
N ARG A 72 -22.23 29.97 -6.59
CA ARG A 72 -21.44 31.20 -6.46
C ARG A 72 -21.42 32.03 -7.75
N PHE A 73 -21.69 31.41 -8.90
CA PHE A 73 -21.66 32.02 -10.23
C PHE A 73 -23.05 31.93 -10.85
N PRO A 74 -24.00 32.80 -10.43
CA PRO A 74 -25.39 32.71 -10.88
C PRO A 74 -25.51 32.91 -12.39
N ALA A 75 -26.39 32.13 -13.03
CA ALA A 75 -26.63 32.13 -14.47
C ALA A 75 -26.97 33.51 -15.05
N ALA A 76 -27.59 34.37 -14.23
CA ALA A 76 -27.95 35.73 -14.62
C ALA A 76 -26.72 36.62 -14.90
N SER A 77 -25.56 36.31 -14.33
CA SER A 77 -24.33 37.09 -14.48
C SER A 77 -23.20 36.32 -15.17
N PHE A 78 -23.27 34.99 -15.20
CA PHE A 78 -22.20 34.14 -15.68
C PHE A 78 -22.72 33.03 -16.59
N ARG A 79 -22.01 32.82 -17.70
CA ARG A 79 -22.12 31.59 -18.49
C ARG A 79 -21.24 30.52 -17.88
N ARG A 80 -21.84 29.43 -17.44
CA ARG A 80 -21.19 28.31 -16.75
C ARG A 80 -20.91 27.21 -17.77
N SER A 81 -19.65 26.93 -18.01
CA SER A 81 -19.23 25.84 -18.89
C SER A 81 -18.31 24.86 -18.20
N ALA A 82 -18.53 23.56 -18.42
CA ALA A 82 -17.60 22.51 -18.04
C ALA A 82 -16.84 22.01 -19.27
N ALA A 83 -15.54 21.80 -19.14
CA ALA A 83 -14.72 21.10 -20.12
C ALA A 83 -14.28 19.76 -19.54
N VAL A 84 -14.68 18.67 -20.18
CA VAL A 84 -14.36 17.30 -19.82
C VAL A 84 -13.14 16.86 -20.61
N ILE A 85 -12.06 16.59 -19.89
CA ILE A 85 -10.74 16.27 -20.43
C ILE A 85 -10.31 14.94 -19.80
N VAL A 86 -10.74 13.83 -20.39
CA VAL A 86 -10.59 12.48 -19.86
C VAL A 86 -10.24 11.52 -20.99
N GLY A 87 -9.36 10.55 -20.71
CA GLY A 87 -8.92 9.55 -21.68
C GLY A 87 -7.55 9.85 -22.29
N GLU A 88 -7.33 9.34 -23.50
CA GLU A 88 -6.08 9.57 -24.24
C GLU A 88 -6.01 11.02 -24.75
N PRO A 89 -4.92 11.76 -24.46
CA PRO A 89 -4.78 13.13 -24.93
C PRO A 89 -4.62 13.23 -26.45
N THR A 90 -5.00 14.38 -27.01
CA THR A 90 -4.77 14.69 -28.43
C THR A 90 -3.28 14.74 -28.77
N ALA A 91 -2.94 14.52 -30.05
CA ALA A 91 -1.57 14.60 -30.53
C ALA A 91 -0.93 15.98 -30.27
N GLU A 92 -1.71 17.06 -30.41
CA GLU A 92 -1.29 18.42 -30.09
C GLU A 92 -0.91 18.59 -28.61
N TYR A 93 -1.69 17.99 -27.70
CA TYR A 93 -1.38 18.01 -26.29
C TYR A 93 -0.09 17.23 -25.99
N LYS A 94 0.08 16.05 -26.58
CA LYS A 94 1.31 15.24 -26.42
C LYS A 94 2.54 16.01 -26.93
N ALA A 95 2.45 16.67 -28.08
CA ALA A 95 3.54 17.52 -28.61
C ALA A 95 3.88 18.68 -27.66
N LYS A 96 2.87 19.34 -27.09
CA LYS A 96 3.07 20.39 -26.09
C LYS A 96 3.72 19.88 -24.80
N VAL A 97 3.36 18.68 -24.35
CA VAL A 97 4.01 18.04 -23.19
C VAL A 97 5.47 17.77 -23.48
N GLN A 98 5.78 17.24 -24.66
CA GLN A 98 7.15 16.99 -25.12
C GLN A 98 7.99 18.28 -25.17
N GLU A 99 7.42 19.38 -25.70
CA GLU A 99 8.06 20.69 -25.70
C GLU A 99 8.35 21.20 -24.28
N LEU A 100 7.38 21.06 -23.36
CA LEU A 100 7.57 21.46 -21.96
C LEU A 100 8.64 20.62 -21.24
N ILE A 101 8.73 19.31 -21.52
CA ILE A 101 9.79 18.44 -20.97
C ILE A 101 11.16 18.91 -21.48
N LEU A 102 11.27 19.22 -22.78
CA LEU A 102 12.49 19.77 -23.36
C LEU A 102 12.88 21.10 -22.71
N ALA A 103 11.92 22.01 -22.52
CA ALA A 103 12.15 23.28 -21.86
C ALA A 103 12.60 23.11 -20.40
N GLU A 104 11.98 22.19 -19.64
CA GLU A 104 12.39 21.88 -18.27
C GLU A 104 13.79 21.28 -18.19
N LYS A 105 14.15 20.39 -19.12
CA LYS A 105 15.52 19.86 -19.19
C LYS A 105 16.53 20.95 -19.48
N ARG A 106 16.27 21.80 -20.48
CA ARG A 106 17.13 22.94 -20.82
C ARG A 106 17.31 23.87 -19.61
N ALA A 107 16.21 24.21 -18.93
CA ALA A 107 16.24 25.04 -17.73
C ALA A 107 17.02 24.39 -16.58
N LYS A 108 16.91 23.07 -16.36
CA LYS A 108 17.70 22.35 -15.36
C LYS A 108 19.19 22.35 -15.67
N ILE A 109 19.56 22.12 -16.92
CA ILE A 109 20.97 22.16 -17.35
C ILE A 109 21.53 23.57 -17.17
N GLU A 110 20.78 24.60 -17.60
CA GLU A 110 21.19 26.00 -17.43
C GLU A 110 21.32 26.38 -15.94
N GLN A 111 20.36 25.96 -15.11
CA GLN A 111 20.40 26.21 -13.67
C GLN A 111 21.60 25.52 -13.01
N GLU A 112 21.92 24.29 -13.40
CA GLU A 112 23.08 23.56 -12.90
C GLU A 112 24.39 24.20 -13.38
N ARG A 113 24.48 24.65 -14.65
CA ARG A 113 25.61 25.43 -15.16
C ARG A 113 25.81 26.73 -14.35
N LYS A 114 24.74 27.48 -14.08
CA LYS A 114 24.78 28.69 -13.24
C LYS A 114 25.24 28.38 -11.82
N ARG A 115 24.75 27.29 -11.23
CA ARG A 115 25.17 26.84 -9.89
C ARG A 115 26.65 26.46 -9.84
N GLN A 116 27.14 25.71 -10.82
CA GLN A 116 28.54 25.34 -10.93
C GLN A 116 29.45 26.54 -11.18
N ALA A 117 29.03 27.48 -12.03
CA ALA A 117 29.75 28.74 -12.24
C ALA A 117 29.86 29.54 -10.94
N ALA A 118 28.75 29.73 -10.22
CA ALA A 118 28.74 30.41 -8.93
C ALA A 118 29.61 29.69 -7.88
N GLN A 119 29.59 28.35 -7.83
CA GLN A 119 30.46 27.59 -6.93
C GLN A 119 31.95 27.76 -7.25
N ARG A 120 32.33 27.76 -8.54
CA ARG A 120 33.71 28.00 -8.98
C ARG A 120 34.16 29.41 -8.66
N GLU A 121 33.31 30.40 -8.86
CA GLU A 121 33.57 31.80 -8.51
C GLU A 121 33.79 31.97 -7.00
N GLN A 122 32.88 31.42 -6.18
CA GLN A 122 33.02 31.42 -4.72
C GLN A 122 34.31 30.72 -4.26
N ALA A 123 34.66 29.58 -4.86
CA ALA A 123 35.92 28.88 -4.55
C ALA A 123 37.16 29.74 -4.88
N ARG A 124 37.15 30.43 -6.03
CA ARG A 124 38.22 31.35 -6.44
C ARG A 124 38.37 32.51 -5.45
N LEU A 125 37.27 33.15 -5.06
CA LEU A 125 37.27 34.24 -4.08
C LEU A 125 37.77 33.78 -2.70
N VAL A 126 37.42 32.58 -2.26
CA VAL A 126 37.91 32.00 -1.01
C VAL A 126 39.41 31.70 -1.08
N GLU A 127 39.91 31.17 -2.19
CA GLU A 127 41.34 30.90 -2.38
C GLU A 127 42.16 32.20 -2.39
N GLU A 128 41.67 33.23 -3.09
CA GLU A 128 42.32 34.55 -3.13
C GLU A 128 42.36 35.20 -1.74
N ARG A 129 41.26 35.13 -0.98
CA ARG A 129 41.22 35.59 0.42
C ARG A 129 42.21 34.83 1.30
N LYS A 130 42.35 33.51 1.12
CA LYS A 130 43.33 32.69 1.86
C LYS A 130 44.77 33.09 1.51
N LYS A 131 45.08 33.30 0.24
CA LYS A 131 46.41 33.76 -0.21
C LYS A 131 46.75 35.15 0.36
N LYS A 132 45.83 36.12 0.27
CA LYS A 132 46.00 37.46 0.87
C LYS A 132 46.19 37.39 2.38
N ALA A 133 45.42 36.56 3.09
CA ALA A 133 45.57 36.36 4.53
C ALA A 133 46.92 35.73 4.90
N GLN A 134 47.41 34.74 4.14
CA GLN A 134 48.73 34.12 4.35
C GLN A 134 49.87 35.10 4.09
N GLU A 135 49.77 35.91 3.02
CA GLU A 135 50.76 36.94 2.70
C GLU A 135 50.81 38.03 3.79
N MET A 136 49.65 38.51 4.27
CA MET A 136 49.59 39.44 5.41
C MET A 136 50.19 38.86 6.69
N LEU A 137 49.94 37.57 6.97
CA LEU A 137 50.53 36.87 8.11
C LEU A 137 52.05 36.75 7.99
N ARG A 138 52.56 36.56 6.78
CA ARG A 138 54.00 36.47 6.49
C ARG A 138 54.66 37.84 6.61
N LYS A 139 54.09 38.90 6.01
CA LYS A 139 54.57 40.29 6.16
C LYS A 139 54.56 40.75 7.63
N ARG A 140 53.55 40.35 8.42
CA ARG A 140 53.51 40.60 9.88
C ARG A 140 54.62 39.88 10.66
N LYS A 141 55.05 38.70 10.23
CA LYS A 141 56.15 37.94 10.86
C LYS A 141 57.53 38.47 10.47
N GLU A 142 57.65 39.06 9.27
CA GLU A 142 58.90 39.60 8.72
C GLU A 142 59.14 41.08 9.12
N GLY A 143 58.18 41.75 9.77
CA GLY A 143 58.40 43.06 10.42
C GLY A 143 58.36 44.28 9.48
N GLU A 144 57.86 44.14 8.25
CA GLU A 144 57.72 45.25 7.30
C GLU A 144 56.39 46.02 7.51
N ALA A 145 56.49 47.35 7.62
CA ALA A 145 55.33 48.25 7.66
C ALA A 145 54.66 48.36 6.28
N ALA A 146 53.33 48.36 6.30
CA ALA A 146 52.44 48.15 5.15
C ALA A 146 52.70 49.09 3.95
N ALA A 147 52.87 48.50 2.77
CA ALA A 147 52.77 49.17 1.47
C ALA A 147 51.41 48.89 0.83
N GLU A 148 50.86 49.96 0.25
CA GLU A 148 49.58 50.16 -0.44
C GLU A 148 49.04 48.97 -1.26
N GLU A 149 47.76 48.63 -1.02
CA GLU A 149 46.97 47.68 -1.80
C GLU A 149 46.72 48.21 -3.22
N LYS A 150 47.21 47.49 -4.25
CA LYS A 150 46.64 47.56 -5.60
C LYS A 150 45.58 46.48 -5.74
N GLU A 151 44.35 46.88 -6.01
CA GLU A 151 43.28 45.97 -6.42
C GLU A 151 43.64 45.31 -7.77
N PRO A 152 43.52 43.97 -7.89
CA PRO A 152 43.61 43.31 -9.18
C PRO A 152 42.31 43.52 -9.97
N GLU A 153 42.46 43.89 -11.23
CA GLU A 153 41.39 44.06 -12.21
C GLU A 153 40.72 42.71 -12.51
N GLU A 154 39.39 42.64 -12.36
CA GLU A 154 38.59 41.44 -12.66
C GLU A 154 38.47 41.22 -14.18
N GLU A 155 39.25 40.30 -14.75
CA GLU A 155 38.92 39.73 -16.05
C GLU A 155 37.70 38.80 -15.93
N LYS A 156 36.55 39.29 -16.41
CA LYS A 156 35.38 38.46 -16.73
C LYS A 156 35.67 37.62 -17.98
N LYS A 157 35.95 36.33 -17.78
CA LYS A 157 35.86 35.35 -18.87
C LYS A 157 34.39 34.99 -19.09
N GLU A 158 33.81 35.49 -20.19
CA GLU A 158 32.52 35.03 -20.70
C GLU A 158 32.60 33.53 -20.99
N ALA A 159 31.81 32.74 -20.28
CA ALA A 159 31.65 31.33 -20.57
C ALA A 159 30.84 31.20 -21.87
N ALA A 160 31.47 30.69 -22.92
CA ALA A 160 30.83 30.42 -24.19
C ALA A 160 29.51 29.63 -23.99
N GLU A 161 28.43 30.18 -24.55
CA GLU A 161 27.13 29.53 -24.66
C GLU A 161 27.22 28.38 -25.66
N GLU A 162 27.75 27.24 -25.20
CA GLU A 162 27.57 25.98 -25.93
C GLU A 162 26.08 25.66 -25.98
N GLU A 163 25.56 25.56 -27.21
CA GLU A 163 24.17 25.28 -27.54
C GLU A 163 23.75 23.94 -26.91
N ILE A 164 22.78 24.00 -25.99
CA ILE A 164 22.33 22.81 -25.24
C ILE A 164 21.43 21.97 -26.14
N VAL A 165 22.01 20.98 -26.81
CA VAL A 165 21.25 19.96 -27.54
C VAL A 165 20.66 18.99 -26.52
N VAL A 166 19.34 19.08 -26.31
CA VAL A 166 18.58 18.16 -25.46
C VAL A 166 17.63 17.37 -26.35
N GLU A 167 17.72 16.05 -26.29
CA GLU A 167 16.78 15.15 -26.95
C GLU A 167 15.87 14.46 -25.92
N LEU A 168 14.67 14.09 -26.38
CA LEU A 168 13.74 13.29 -25.60
C LEU A 168 14.13 11.82 -25.70
N THR A 169 14.16 11.14 -24.56
CA THR A 169 14.26 9.68 -24.55
C THR A 169 12.95 9.05 -25.02
N ASP A 170 12.99 7.79 -25.44
CA ASP A 170 11.78 7.09 -25.88
C ASP A 170 10.75 6.94 -24.75
N GLU A 171 11.21 6.80 -23.50
CA GLU A 171 10.35 6.84 -22.31
C GLU A 171 9.61 8.19 -22.15
N GLU A 172 10.27 9.30 -22.44
CA GLU A 172 9.68 10.64 -22.34
C GLU A 172 8.73 10.96 -23.49
N LYS A 173 9.01 10.43 -24.69
CA LYS A 173 8.08 10.53 -25.82
C LYS A 173 6.77 9.78 -25.54
N ALA A 174 6.83 8.69 -24.76
CA ALA A 174 5.66 7.92 -24.35
C ALA A 174 4.83 8.60 -23.25
N LEU A 175 5.36 9.61 -22.55
CA LEU A 175 4.63 10.30 -21.50
C LEU A 175 3.50 11.15 -22.09
N SER A 176 2.28 10.88 -21.61
CA SER A 176 1.09 11.66 -21.95
C SER A 176 0.95 12.93 -21.10
N TYR A 177 1.73 13.08 -20.03
CA TYR A 177 1.72 14.22 -19.12
C TYR A 177 3.08 14.35 -18.40
N ARG A 178 3.37 15.55 -17.88
CA ARG A 178 4.61 15.81 -17.12
C ARG A 178 4.55 15.21 -15.72
N LYS A 179 5.65 14.61 -15.27
CA LYS A 179 5.81 14.20 -13.87
C LYS A 179 6.22 15.40 -13.03
N LEU A 180 5.34 15.82 -12.14
CA LEU A 180 5.61 16.92 -11.19
C LEU A 180 6.11 16.38 -9.84
N PRO A 181 6.80 17.20 -9.03
CA PRO A 181 7.27 16.78 -7.70
C PRO A 181 6.16 16.41 -6.72
N LEU A 182 4.97 16.98 -6.89
CA LEU A 182 3.78 16.69 -6.11
C LEU A 182 2.71 16.03 -7.00
N PRO A 183 1.95 15.06 -6.48
CA PRO A 183 0.80 14.51 -7.20
C PRO A 183 -0.30 15.56 -7.33
N ASP A 184 -1.18 15.41 -8.31
CA ASP A 184 -2.31 16.33 -8.48
C ASP A 184 -3.31 16.19 -7.32
N VAL A 185 -3.66 14.95 -6.98
CA VAL A 185 -4.45 14.59 -5.80
C VAL A 185 -3.73 13.43 -5.10
N THR A 186 -3.70 13.45 -3.77
CA THR A 186 -3.05 12.38 -3.00
C THR A 186 -3.82 11.07 -3.12
N ASP A 187 -3.10 9.93 -3.07
CA ASP A 187 -3.73 8.60 -3.13
C ASP A 187 -4.78 8.40 -2.05
N LEU A 188 -4.57 8.97 -0.86
CA LEU A 188 -5.53 8.94 0.24
C LEU A 188 -6.84 9.64 -0.11
N VAL A 189 -6.79 10.80 -0.78
CA VAL A 189 -7.99 11.53 -1.20
C VAL A 189 -8.69 10.79 -2.33
N VAL A 190 -7.93 10.25 -3.30
CA VAL A 190 -8.50 9.42 -4.37
C VAL A 190 -9.21 8.21 -3.77
N ALA A 191 -8.55 7.44 -2.90
CA ALA A 191 -9.10 6.23 -2.27
C ALA A 191 -10.40 6.49 -1.49
N LYS A 192 -10.61 7.72 -0.98
CA LYS A 192 -11.81 8.12 -0.24
C LYS A 192 -12.97 8.61 -1.09
N SER A 193 -12.72 8.96 -2.35
CA SER A 193 -13.73 9.68 -3.16
C SER A 193 -13.92 9.10 -4.57
N TYR A 194 -13.06 8.19 -5.03
CA TYR A 194 -13.13 7.65 -6.40
C TYR A 194 -14.48 7.00 -6.73
N ALA A 195 -15.15 6.41 -5.74
CA ALA A 195 -16.45 5.76 -5.90
C ALA A 195 -17.57 6.77 -6.23
N ASP A 196 -17.43 8.02 -5.80
CA ASP A 196 -18.38 9.10 -6.03
C ASP A 196 -18.01 9.96 -7.26
N PHE A 197 -16.90 9.64 -7.94
CA PHE A 197 -16.46 10.42 -9.09
C PHE A 197 -17.42 10.26 -10.26
N CYS A 198 -17.86 11.39 -10.80
CA CYS A 198 -18.79 11.47 -11.92
C CYS A 198 -18.43 12.65 -12.83
N LEU A 199 -18.79 12.53 -14.11
CA LEU A 199 -18.65 13.61 -15.06
C LEU A 199 -19.74 14.68 -14.88
N PRO A 200 -19.47 15.94 -15.25
CA PRO A 200 -20.48 17.00 -15.27
C PRO A 200 -21.71 16.63 -16.08
N SER A 201 -22.89 16.94 -15.56
CA SER A 201 -24.16 16.76 -16.26
C SER A 201 -24.96 18.06 -16.30
N ALA A 202 -26.01 18.11 -17.13
CA ALA A 202 -26.93 19.25 -17.16
C ALA A 202 -27.61 19.50 -15.80
N GLU A 203 -27.84 18.44 -15.00
CA GLU A 203 -28.44 18.53 -13.66
C GLU A 203 -27.57 19.28 -12.66
N ASP A 204 -26.27 19.41 -12.92
CA ASP A 204 -25.38 20.18 -12.06
C ASP A 204 -25.61 21.69 -12.20
N GLY A 205 -26.23 22.13 -13.30
CA GLY A 205 -26.49 23.53 -13.62
C GLY A 205 -25.43 24.17 -14.53
N PHE A 206 -24.75 23.39 -15.37
CA PHE A 206 -23.91 23.94 -16.44
C PHE A 206 -24.77 24.35 -17.65
N ASP A 207 -24.43 25.48 -18.27
CA ASP A 207 -25.08 25.92 -19.50
C ASP A 207 -24.51 25.20 -20.72
N VAL A 208 -23.23 24.78 -20.65
CA VAL A 208 -22.55 23.98 -21.69
C VAL A 208 -21.59 22.98 -21.07
N VAL A 209 -21.63 21.73 -21.51
CA VAL A 209 -20.60 20.71 -21.23
C VAL A 209 -19.89 20.38 -22.54
N ARG A 210 -18.56 20.53 -22.57
CA ARG A 210 -17.71 20.24 -23.74
C ARG A 210 -16.86 19.02 -23.45
N TYR A 211 -16.69 18.16 -24.43
CA TYR A 211 -15.85 16.98 -24.37
C TYR A 211 -14.67 17.17 -25.32
N GLU A 212 -13.48 17.36 -24.77
CA GLU A 212 -12.31 17.82 -25.54
C GLU A 212 -11.43 16.66 -26.04
N TRP A 213 -11.38 15.54 -25.30
CA TRP A 213 -10.55 14.38 -25.66
C TRP A 213 -11.41 13.19 -26.11
N LEU A 214 -12.14 12.57 -25.19
CA LEU A 214 -13.10 11.53 -25.51
C LEU A 214 -14.52 12.09 -25.60
N PRO A 215 -15.35 11.60 -26.54
CA PRO A 215 -16.77 11.95 -26.59
C PRO A 215 -17.52 11.43 -25.35
N ASP A 216 -18.70 11.99 -25.08
CA ASP A 216 -19.48 11.76 -23.84
C ASP A 216 -19.55 10.30 -23.38
N ALA A 217 -20.12 9.42 -24.22
CA ALA A 217 -20.28 8.01 -23.87
C ALA A 217 -18.93 7.32 -23.58
N ALA A 218 -17.88 7.62 -24.35
CA ALA A 218 -16.56 7.03 -24.15
C ALA A 218 -15.87 7.58 -22.89
N ALA A 219 -16.03 8.87 -22.59
CA ALA A 219 -15.52 9.48 -21.37
C ALA A 219 -16.20 8.89 -20.13
N ALA A 220 -17.52 8.67 -20.18
CA ALA A 220 -18.27 8.04 -19.09
C ALA A 220 -17.82 6.60 -18.84
N THR A 221 -17.64 5.81 -19.90
CA THR A 221 -17.10 4.44 -19.80
C THR A 221 -15.69 4.45 -19.25
N PHE A 222 -14.80 5.33 -19.76
CA PHE A 222 -13.43 5.44 -19.27
C PHE A 222 -13.37 5.75 -17.77
N LEU A 223 -14.19 6.69 -17.29
CA LEU A 223 -14.21 7.02 -15.85
C LEU A 223 -14.71 5.84 -15.01
N LYS A 224 -15.72 5.10 -15.49
CA LYS A 224 -16.22 3.90 -14.82
C LYS A 224 -15.17 2.80 -14.75
N ASP A 225 -14.50 2.52 -15.86
CA ASP A 225 -13.43 1.52 -15.94
C ASP A 225 -12.26 1.91 -15.04
N TRP A 226 -11.89 3.19 -15.02
CA TRP A 226 -10.88 3.72 -14.11
C TRP A 226 -11.31 3.59 -12.65
N ALA A 227 -12.55 3.92 -12.30
CA ALA A 227 -13.07 3.81 -10.94
C ALA A 227 -13.11 2.34 -10.49
N PHE A 228 -13.48 1.42 -11.39
CA PHE A 228 -13.44 -0.02 -11.16
C PHE A 228 -12.02 -0.53 -10.96
N ALA A 229 -11.08 -0.16 -11.83
CA ALA A 229 -9.66 -0.50 -11.67
C ALA A 229 -9.08 0.05 -10.36
N LYS A 230 -9.51 1.26 -9.94
CA LYS A 230 -9.18 1.81 -8.63
C LYS A 230 -9.82 1.04 -7.49
N LYS A 231 -11.09 0.62 -7.59
CA LYS A 231 -11.76 -0.24 -6.62
C LYS A 231 -10.97 -1.51 -6.33
N MET A 232 -10.46 -2.15 -7.40
CA MET A 232 -9.68 -3.39 -7.30
C MET A 232 -8.27 -3.19 -6.74
N SER A 233 -7.63 -2.05 -7.03
CA SER A 233 -6.24 -1.80 -6.65
C SER A 233 -6.05 -0.97 -5.37
N ALA A 234 -7.08 -0.24 -4.93
CA ALA A 234 -7.02 0.61 -3.74
C ALA A 234 -7.20 -0.23 -2.48
N ARG A 235 -6.45 0.10 -1.44
CA ARG A 235 -6.58 -0.54 -0.12
C ARG A 235 -7.82 -0.02 0.61
N VAL A 236 -8.65 -0.92 1.15
CA VAL A 236 -9.77 -0.55 2.04
C VAL A 236 -9.24 -0.21 3.43
N GLU A 237 -9.06 1.06 3.73
CA GLU A 237 -8.44 1.46 5.01
C GLU A 237 -9.37 1.35 6.22
N ASN A 238 -10.68 1.46 5.98
CA ASN A 238 -11.72 1.56 7.00
C ASN A 238 -12.39 0.22 7.33
N ILE A 239 -11.93 -0.90 6.75
CA ILE A 239 -12.45 -2.22 7.09
C ILE A 239 -12.20 -2.52 8.56
N LYS A 240 -13.19 -3.17 9.19
CA LYS A 240 -13.14 -3.60 10.59
C LYS A 240 -13.52 -5.08 10.65
N PRO A 241 -12.89 -5.86 11.54
CA PRO A 241 -13.27 -7.25 11.72
C PRO A 241 -14.69 -7.34 12.27
N GLY A 242 -15.52 -8.17 11.64
CA GLY A 242 -16.91 -8.39 12.05
C GLY A 242 -17.05 -9.28 13.29
N GLU A 243 -18.31 -9.45 13.71
CA GLU A 243 -18.66 -10.29 14.86
C GLU A 243 -18.34 -11.76 14.60
N GLN A 244 -18.59 -12.25 13.38
CA GLN A 244 -18.30 -13.65 13.01
C GLN A 244 -16.82 -13.95 13.07
N PHE A 245 -15.96 -13.09 12.50
CA PHE A 245 -14.50 -13.22 12.62
C PHE A 245 -14.08 -13.31 14.09
N THR A 246 -14.62 -12.43 14.94
CA THR A 246 -14.25 -12.37 16.36
C THR A 246 -14.65 -13.66 17.09
N ALA A 247 -15.82 -14.21 16.77
CA ALA A 247 -16.30 -15.47 17.32
C ALA A 247 -15.45 -16.67 16.85
N GLU A 248 -15.21 -16.78 15.55
CA GLU A 248 -14.41 -17.85 14.93
C GLU A 248 -12.96 -17.82 15.45
N TRP A 249 -12.34 -16.64 15.51
CA TRP A 249 -10.99 -16.46 16.03
C TRP A 249 -10.88 -16.84 17.51
N THR A 250 -11.90 -16.50 18.31
CA THR A 250 -11.94 -16.88 19.73
C THR A 250 -12.12 -18.39 19.90
N ALA A 251 -12.99 -19.01 19.10
CA ALA A 251 -13.20 -20.46 19.11
C ALA A 251 -11.93 -21.21 18.69
N TRP A 252 -11.26 -20.74 17.64
CA TRP A 252 -9.96 -21.27 17.21
C TRP A 252 -8.91 -21.18 18.32
N GLY A 253 -8.80 -20.02 18.98
CA GLY A 253 -7.87 -19.83 20.08
C GLY A 253 -8.05 -20.87 21.19
N LYS A 254 -9.30 -21.24 21.53
CA LYS A 254 -9.60 -22.30 22.50
C LYS A 254 -9.17 -23.67 22.00
N LYS A 255 -9.59 -24.06 20.79
CA LYS A 255 -9.22 -25.36 20.18
C LYS A 255 -7.70 -25.54 20.08
N LEU A 256 -6.99 -24.51 19.65
CA LEU A 256 -5.54 -24.55 19.54
C LEU A 256 -4.85 -24.78 20.90
N GLN A 257 -5.35 -24.14 21.96
CA GLN A 257 -4.82 -24.35 23.32
C GLN A 257 -5.14 -25.75 23.82
N GLU A 258 -6.34 -26.27 23.56
CA GLU A 258 -6.73 -27.64 23.89
C GLU A 258 -5.83 -28.66 23.19
N TRP A 259 -5.56 -28.50 21.88
CA TRP A 259 -4.66 -29.38 21.14
C TRP A 259 -3.21 -29.30 21.64
N LYS A 260 -2.68 -28.10 21.88
CA LYS A 260 -1.32 -27.94 22.44
C LYS A 260 -1.20 -28.59 23.82
N LYS A 261 -2.19 -28.39 24.68
CA LYS A 261 -2.26 -29.04 26.00
C LYS A 261 -2.31 -30.56 25.85
N ARG A 262 -3.16 -31.07 24.96
CA ARG A 262 -3.28 -32.52 24.68
C ARG A 262 -1.95 -33.11 24.23
N GLN A 263 -1.20 -32.41 23.37
CA GLN A 263 0.14 -32.82 22.95
C GLN A 263 1.14 -32.84 24.12
N GLU A 264 1.15 -31.79 24.95
CA GLU A 264 2.01 -31.72 26.14
C GLU A 264 1.72 -32.86 27.12
N GLU A 265 0.45 -33.16 27.36
CA GLU A 265 0.02 -34.26 28.21
C GLU A 265 0.40 -35.62 27.65
N TRP A 266 0.35 -35.79 26.32
CA TRP A 266 0.81 -37.01 25.65
C TRP A 266 2.33 -37.19 25.74
N LYS A 267 3.10 -36.11 25.61
CA LYS A 267 4.58 -36.14 25.71
C LYS A 267 5.06 -36.39 27.14
N ASN A 268 4.26 -36.11 28.16
CA ASN A 268 4.61 -36.37 29.55
C ASN A 268 4.25 -37.82 29.96
N PRO A 269 5.23 -38.67 30.36
CA PRO A 269 4.95 -40.09 30.66
C PRO A 269 3.88 -40.33 31.73
N ALA A 270 3.84 -39.51 32.79
CA ALA A 270 2.87 -39.66 33.87
C ALA A 270 1.46 -39.28 33.41
N LYS A 271 1.33 -38.17 32.67
CA LYS A 271 0.03 -37.74 32.12
C LYS A 271 -0.45 -38.66 31.00
N LYS A 272 0.45 -39.16 30.13
CA LYS A 272 0.13 -40.19 29.12
C LYS A 272 -0.46 -41.45 29.75
N LYS A 273 0.16 -41.97 30.82
CA LYS A 273 -0.39 -43.12 31.55
C LYS A 273 -1.78 -42.84 32.12
N ALA A 274 -2.00 -41.65 32.67
CA ALA A 274 -3.32 -41.24 33.18
C ALA A 274 -4.38 -41.11 32.06
N LEU A 275 -4.01 -40.56 30.90
CA LEU A 275 -4.87 -40.45 29.73
C LEU A 275 -5.31 -41.81 29.19
N LEU A 276 -4.36 -42.74 29.04
CA LEU A 276 -4.66 -44.11 28.60
C LEU A 276 -5.52 -44.86 29.61
N ALA A 277 -5.26 -44.70 30.92
CA ALA A 277 -6.09 -45.30 31.97
C ALA A 277 -7.52 -44.75 31.97
N ALA A 278 -7.70 -43.43 31.88
CA ALA A 278 -9.01 -42.79 31.83
C ALA A 278 -9.82 -43.21 30.59
N ARG A 279 -9.13 -43.36 29.46
CA ARG A 279 -9.70 -43.86 28.21
C ARG A 279 -10.15 -45.32 28.31
N ALA A 280 -9.31 -46.19 28.89
CA ALA A 280 -9.67 -47.59 29.13
C ALA A 280 -10.89 -47.70 30.05
N GLU A 281 -10.96 -46.87 31.10
CA GLU A 281 -12.11 -46.81 32.00
C GLU A 281 -13.38 -46.32 31.26
N ALA A 282 -13.28 -45.28 30.42
CA ALA A 282 -14.40 -44.77 29.63
C ALA A 282 -14.92 -45.82 28.62
N ARG A 283 -14.01 -46.53 27.94
CA ARG A 283 -14.37 -47.64 27.04
C ARG A 283 -15.05 -48.78 27.79
N LYS A 284 -14.55 -49.13 28.98
CA LYS A 284 -15.17 -50.14 29.84
C LYS A 284 -16.61 -49.77 30.20
N LYS A 285 -16.84 -48.52 30.65
CA LYS A 285 -18.19 -48.02 30.96
C LYS A 285 -19.11 -48.04 29.73
N ALA A 286 -18.61 -47.58 28.58
CA ALA A 286 -19.39 -47.60 27.34
C ALA A 286 -19.77 -49.03 26.88
N ALA A 287 -18.86 -50.01 27.05
CA ALA A 287 -19.14 -51.41 26.74
C ALA A 287 -20.16 -52.03 27.70
N GLU A 288 -20.04 -51.76 29.01
CA GLU A 288 -21.01 -52.19 30.03
C GLU A 288 -22.42 -51.62 29.74
N GLU A 289 -22.52 -50.34 29.36
CA GLU A 289 -23.79 -49.71 28.96
C GLU A 289 -24.36 -50.27 27.65
N ALA A 290 -23.50 -50.68 26.71
CA ALA A 290 -23.90 -51.33 25.46
C ALA A 290 -24.16 -52.85 25.59
N GLY A 291 -24.03 -53.42 26.79
CA GLY A 291 -24.27 -54.85 27.05
C GLY A 291 -23.19 -55.79 26.49
N GLY A 292 -21.97 -55.29 26.25
CA GLY A 292 -20.84 -56.05 25.73
C GLY A 292 -19.61 -56.02 26.64
N GLU A 293 -18.60 -56.82 26.32
CA GLU A 293 -17.28 -56.76 26.96
C GLU A 293 -16.36 -55.80 26.19
N ALA A 294 -15.63 -54.94 26.91
CA ALA A 294 -14.63 -54.08 26.28
C ALA A 294 -13.45 -54.92 25.77
N PRO A 295 -12.92 -54.63 24.56
CA PRO A 295 -11.72 -55.29 24.07
C PRO A 295 -10.56 -55.10 25.05
N ALA A 296 -9.84 -56.19 25.35
CA ALA A 296 -8.83 -56.25 26.42
C ALA A 296 -7.57 -55.40 26.14
N GLU A 297 -7.32 -55.05 24.88
CA GLU A 297 -6.17 -54.23 24.47
C GLU A 297 -6.61 -53.19 23.43
N ASP A 298 -5.98 -52.02 23.50
CA ASP A 298 -6.05 -51.07 22.41
C ASP A 298 -5.40 -51.70 21.18
N VAL A 299 -6.12 -51.73 20.06
CA VAL A 299 -5.51 -52.02 18.77
C VAL A 299 -4.33 -51.07 18.63
N ALA A 300 -3.14 -51.61 18.46
CA ALA A 300 -1.92 -50.83 18.24
C ALA A 300 -2.05 -50.12 16.90
N VAL A 301 -2.73 -48.98 16.92
CA VAL A 301 -2.88 -48.08 15.78
C VAL A 301 -1.74 -47.07 15.90
N GLU A 302 -0.69 -47.29 15.10
CA GLU A 302 0.42 -46.37 14.96
C GLU A 302 -0.03 -45.15 14.15
N ALA A 303 0.33 -43.95 14.58
CA ALA A 303 -0.05 -42.72 13.86
C ALA A 303 0.37 -42.74 12.39
N ALA A 304 1.50 -43.37 12.06
CA ALA A 304 2.01 -43.47 10.69
C ALA A 304 1.10 -44.28 9.73
N ASP A 305 0.32 -45.24 10.25
CA ASP A 305 -0.50 -46.15 9.45
C ASP A 305 -1.93 -45.63 9.21
N VAL A 306 -2.32 -44.57 9.92
CA VAL A 306 -3.66 -43.96 9.79
C VAL A 306 -3.65 -42.88 8.72
N ASP A 307 -4.62 -42.89 7.80
CA ASP A 307 -4.82 -41.78 6.87
C ASP A 307 -5.26 -40.51 7.65
N ALA A 308 -4.35 -39.53 7.69
CA ALA A 308 -4.54 -38.28 8.40
C ALA A 308 -5.79 -37.51 7.93
N MET A 309 -6.19 -37.65 6.66
CA MET A 309 -7.32 -36.91 6.10
C MET A 309 -8.68 -37.49 6.50
N THR A 310 -8.75 -38.79 6.80
CA THR A 310 -10.00 -39.49 7.14
C THR A 310 -10.17 -39.78 8.63
N VAL A 311 -9.19 -39.45 9.48
CA VAL A 311 -9.31 -39.56 10.94
C VAL A 311 -10.55 -38.84 11.44
N GLU A 312 -11.43 -39.56 12.13
CA GLU A 312 -12.66 -39.00 12.71
C GLU A 312 -12.36 -37.96 13.80
N ASP A 313 -11.54 -38.32 14.80
CA ASP A 313 -11.12 -37.45 15.89
C ASP A 313 -9.60 -37.20 15.86
N VAL A 314 -9.20 -35.95 15.59
CA VAL A 314 -7.79 -35.56 15.53
C VAL A 314 -7.08 -35.59 16.89
N ALA A 315 -7.82 -35.68 18.01
CA ALA A 315 -7.27 -35.76 19.37
C ALA A 315 -7.15 -37.21 19.91
N ASP A 316 -7.68 -38.20 19.18
CA ASP A 316 -7.56 -39.64 19.44
C ASP A 316 -7.73 -40.44 18.14
N ILE A 317 -6.63 -40.94 17.58
CA ILE A 317 -6.62 -41.73 16.34
C ILE A 317 -7.11 -43.18 16.52
N GLY A 318 -7.61 -43.55 17.70
CA GLY A 318 -8.05 -44.90 18.02
C GLY A 318 -7.15 -45.65 19.01
N SER A 319 -5.94 -45.15 19.26
CA SER A 319 -4.99 -45.64 20.29
C SER A 319 -4.87 -44.71 21.51
N GLY A 320 -5.65 -43.62 21.56
CA GLY A 320 -5.49 -42.54 22.53
C GLY A 320 -4.43 -41.52 22.14
N GLU A 321 -3.67 -41.76 21.06
CA GLU A 321 -2.69 -40.82 20.51
C GLU A 321 -3.38 -39.70 19.72
N PRO A 322 -3.06 -38.42 19.95
CA PRO A 322 -3.52 -37.35 19.07
C PRO A 322 -2.76 -37.36 17.75
N LEU A 323 -3.43 -36.99 16.65
CA LEU A 323 -2.82 -36.93 15.30
C LEU A 323 -1.61 -35.99 15.24
N PHE A 324 -1.60 -34.96 16.10
CA PHE A 324 -0.53 -33.97 16.23
C PHE A 324 0.49 -34.31 17.33
N ALA A 325 0.57 -35.56 17.79
CA ALA A 325 1.52 -35.99 18.82
C ALA A 325 2.96 -35.58 18.50
N GLU A 326 3.38 -35.76 17.24
CA GLU A 326 4.73 -35.48 16.75
C GLU A 326 4.92 -34.08 16.17
N PHE A 327 3.97 -33.16 16.34
CA PHE A 327 4.14 -31.79 15.86
C PHE A 327 5.34 -31.10 16.51
N ALA A 328 6.23 -30.57 15.69
CA ALA A 328 7.28 -29.66 16.09
C ALA A 328 6.77 -28.20 16.08
N PHE A 329 7.67 -27.27 16.39
CA PHE A 329 7.34 -25.84 16.36
C PHE A 329 6.90 -25.39 14.96
N GLU A 330 7.59 -25.86 13.90
CA GLU A 330 7.26 -25.48 12.53
C GLU A 330 5.87 -25.98 12.12
N ASP A 331 5.46 -27.17 12.56
CA ASP A 331 4.15 -27.75 12.23
C ASP A 331 3.02 -26.94 12.88
N TRP A 332 3.19 -26.52 14.14
CA TRP A 332 2.28 -25.61 14.80
C TRP A 332 2.22 -24.24 14.13
N ALA A 333 3.35 -23.72 13.65
CA ALA A 333 3.40 -22.45 12.93
C ALA A 333 2.67 -22.54 11.58
N LEU A 334 2.86 -23.63 10.83
CA LEU A 334 2.19 -23.87 9.56
C LEU A 334 0.68 -24.14 9.73
N LEU A 335 0.27 -24.87 10.77
CA LEU A 335 -1.14 -25.01 11.13
C LEU A 335 -1.78 -23.65 11.42
N GLN A 336 -1.08 -22.82 12.21
CA GLN A 336 -1.58 -21.52 12.62
C GLN A 336 -1.77 -20.58 11.42
N ILE A 337 -0.77 -20.49 10.53
CA ILE A 337 -0.86 -19.58 9.39
C ILE A 337 -1.86 -20.02 8.33
N ARG A 338 -2.06 -21.34 8.16
CA ARG A 338 -3.15 -21.87 7.31
C ARG A 338 -4.49 -21.33 7.79
N TYR A 339 -4.81 -21.51 9.08
CA TYR A 339 -6.08 -21.05 9.61
C TYR A 339 -6.21 -19.52 9.60
N GLU A 340 -5.15 -18.79 9.96
CA GLU A 340 -5.18 -17.31 9.96
C GLU A 340 -5.45 -16.74 8.56
N LEU A 341 -4.81 -17.27 7.52
CA LEU A 341 -5.04 -16.80 6.14
C LEU A 341 -6.39 -17.24 5.59
N PHE A 342 -6.82 -18.46 5.87
CA PHE A 342 -8.17 -18.94 5.56
C PHE A 342 -9.24 -18.01 6.17
N LEU A 343 -9.16 -17.79 7.47
CA LEU A 343 -10.12 -16.98 8.22
C LEU A 343 -10.10 -15.53 7.73
N LEU A 344 -8.92 -14.96 7.46
CA LEU A 344 -8.78 -13.60 6.96
C LEU A 344 -9.47 -13.40 5.62
N LEU A 345 -9.27 -14.32 4.67
CA LEU A 345 -9.82 -14.18 3.32
C LEU A 345 -11.35 -14.27 3.33
N HIS A 346 -11.92 -15.23 4.05
CA HIS A 346 -13.38 -15.34 4.16
C HIS A 346 -13.99 -14.21 4.98
N SER A 347 -13.35 -13.80 6.07
CA SER A 347 -13.83 -12.68 6.89
C SER A 347 -13.75 -11.36 6.14
N PHE A 348 -12.69 -11.12 5.35
CA PHE A 348 -12.59 -9.94 4.49
C PHE A 348 -13.76 -9.85 3.52
N LYS A 349 -14.08 -10.97 2.86
CA LYS A 349 -15.19 -11.05 1.91
C LYS A 349 -16.53 -10.72 2.59
N ARG A 350 -16.78 -11.28 3.77
CA ARG A 350 -18.00 -11.05 4.57
C ARG A 350 -18.09 -9.61 5.09
N ASP A 351 -17.01 -9.10 5.67
CA ASP A 351 -16.99 -7.79 6.32
C ASP A 351 -16.99 -6.62 5.34
N LEU A 352 -16.45 -6.82 4.13
CA LEU A 352 -16.49 -5.81 3.08
C LEU A 352 -17.86 -5.73 2.40
N ASP A 353 -18.58 -6.85 2.33
CA ASP A 353 -19.91 -6.98 1.74
C ASP A 353 -20.02 -6.36 0.32
N ASP A 354 -19.00 -6.61 -0.50
CA ASP A 354 -18.89 -6.07 -1.86
C ASP A 354 -18.74 -7.21 -2.88
N PRO A 355 -19.75 -7.49 -3.72
CA PRO A 355 -19.72 -8.61 -4.64
C PRO A 355 -18.65 -8.48 -5.73
N ASP A 356 -18.25 -7.25 -6.07
CA ASP A 356 -17.19 -7.03 -7.07
C ASP A 356 -15.78 -7.16 -6.46
N ARG A 357 -15.69 -7.13 -5.12
CA ARG A 357 -14.43 -7.18 -4.39
C ARG A 357 -14.48 -8.24 -3.30
N THR A 358 -14.31 -9.48 -3.72
CA THR A 358 -14.31 -10.64 -2.82
C THR A 358 -13.00 -10.86 -2.08
N SER A 359 -11.90 -10.21 -2.50
CA SER A 359 -10.57 -10.36 -1.89
C SER A 359 -9.67 -9.14 -2.14
N PHE A 360 -8.36 -9.31 -1.94
CA PHE A 360 -7.32 -8.28 -2.05
C PHE A 360 -5.98 -8.83 -2.56
N ALA A 361 -5.12 -7.93 -3.04
CA ALA A 361 -3.80 -8.26 -3.57
C ALA A 361 -2.74 -8.48 -2.48
N GLU A 362 -1.69 -9.23 -2.79
CA GLU A 362 -0.55 -9.54 -1.90
C GLU A 362 0.01 -8.32 -1.15
N LYS A 363 0.15 -7.17 -1.84
CA LYS A 363 0.70 -5.94 -1.26
C LYS A 363 -0.07 -5.44 -0.02
N ASP A 364 -1.33 -5.80 0.11
CA ASP A 364 -2.22 -5.36 1.18
C ASP A 364 -2.37 -6.40 2.30
N LEU A 365 -1.79 -7.61 2.15
CA LEU A 365 -1.91 -8.70 3.11
C LEU A 365 -1.44 -8.31 4.51
N ALA A 366 -0.25 -7.71 4.63
CA ALA A 366 0.29 -7.32 5.93
C ALA A 366 -0.60 -6.28 6.63
N PHE A 367 -1.24 -5.39 5.87
CA PHE A 367 -2.17 -4.40 6.40
C PHE A 367 -3.43 -5.06 6.95
N TYR A 368 -4.09 -5.93 6.17
CA TYR A 368 -5.31 -6.59 6.61
C TYR A 368 -5.06 -7.58 7.74
N TYR A 369 -3.97 -8.34 7.68
CA TYR A 369 -3.54 -9.21 8.77
C TYR A 369 -3.37 -8.42 10.08
N GLY A 370 -2.74 -7.24 10.03
CA GLY A 370 -2.64 -6.35 11.19
C GLY A 370 -3.98 -5.79 11.68
N LYS A 371 -4.92 -5.51 10.76
CA LYS A 371 -6.26 -5.03 11.12
C LYS A 371 -7.09 -6.10 11.85
N TYR A 372 -7.05 -7.33 11.37
CA TYR A 372 -7.82 -8.46 11.87
C TYR A 372 -7.22 -9.05 13.15
N PHE A 373 -5.95 -9.46 13.10
CA PHE A 373 -5.35 -10.21 14.20
C PHE A 373 -4.66 -9.33 15.24
N LYS A 374 -4.46 -8.03 14.96
CA LYS A 374 -3.61 -7.13 15.77
C LYS A 374 -2.17 -7.65 15.92
N LYS A 375 -1.69 -8.36 14.89
CA LYS A 375 -0.34 -8.95 14.81
C LYS A 375 0.37 -8.45 13.57
N ALA A 376 1.70 -8.39 13.62
CA ALA A 376 2.50 -8.14 12.41
C ALA A 376 2.60 -9.43 11.58
N PHE A 377 2.43 -9.30 10.27
CA PHE A 377 2.70 -10.39 9.33
C PHE A 377 4.19 -10.41 8.97
N SER A 378 4.84 -11.58 9.06
CA SER A 378 6.28 -11.72 8.78
C SER A 378 6.56 -13.06 8.11
N LEU A 379 7.03 -12.99 6.86
CA LEU A 379 7.45 -14.17 6.09
C LEU A 379 8.72 -14.83 6.64
N LYS A 380 9.56 -14.07 7.37
CA LYS A 380 10.77 -14.59 8.02
C LYS A 380 10.46 -15.72 9.01
N ASN A 381 9.25 -15.74 9.57
CA ASN A 381 8.82 -16.78 10.50
C ASN A 381 8.70 -18.16 9.82
N PHE A 382 8.68 -18.20 8.48
CA PHE A 382 8.56 -19.40 7.66
C PHE A 382 9.78 -19.61 6.76
N ALA A 383 10.88 -18.90 7.02
CA ALA A 383 12.11 -18.96 6.23
C ALA A 383 11.93 -18.68 4.72
N VAL A 384 10.93 -17.86 4.35
CA VAL A 384 10.69 -17.45 2.95
C VAL A 384 10.79 -15.93 2.79
N GLU A 385 11.20 -15.48 1.59
CA GLU A 385 11.36 -14.06 1.28
C GLU A 385 10.14 -13.43 0.60
N LYS A 386 9.34 -14.25 -0.10
CA LYS A 386 8.19 -13.82 -0.90
C LYS A 386 6.94 -14.62 -0.52
N LEU A 387 5.76 -14.04 -0.72
CA LEU A 387 4.50 -14.73 -0.41
C LEU A 387 4.33 -16.00 -1.25
N SER A 388 4.87 -16.05 -2.47
CA SER A 388 4.86 -17.26 -3.29
C SER A 388 5.54 -18.46 -2.62
N GLY A 389 6.60 -18.22 -1.83
CA GLY A 389 7.25 -19.27 -1.04
C GLY A 389 6.32 -19.80 0.05
N LEU A 390 5.62 -18.90 0.76
CA LEU A 390 4.61 -19.31 1.74
C LEU A 390 3.45 -20.05 1.07
N ALA A 391 2.94 -19.54 -0.05
CA ALA A 391 1.87 -20.18 -0.81
C ALA A 391 2.28 -21.59 -1.28
N ALA A 392 3.55 -21.84 -1.58
CA ALA A 392 4.02 -23.20 -1.89
C ALA A 392 3.96 -24.14 -0.67
N LEU A 393 4.30 -23.65 0.52
CA LEU A 393 4.23 -24.42 1.79
C LEU A 393 2.79 -24.74 2.21
N ILE A 394 1.84 -23.85 1.88
CA ILE A 394 0.43 -23.98 2.26
C ILE A 394 -0.52 -23.94 1.04
N LYS A 395 -0.10 -24.55 -0.08
CA LYS A 395 -0.84 -24.57 -1.36
C LYS A 395 -2.26 -25.15 -1.25
N ASP A 396 -2.48 -25.94 -0.21
CA ASP A 396 -3.76 -26.52 0.17
C ASP A 396 -4.74 -25.50 0.77
N THR A 397 -4.27 -24.31 1.14
CA THR A 397 -5.03 -23.29 1.87
C THR A 397 -4.94 -21.90 1.22
N LEU A 398 -3.82 -21.56 0.58
CA LEU A 398 -3.60 -20.26 -0.06
C LEU A 398 -3.22 -20.43 -1.54
N ALA A 399 -3.91 -19.70 -2.40
CA ALA A 399 -3.60 -19.54 -3.82
C ALA A 399 -3.51 -18.05 -4.18
N VAL A 400 -2.81 -17.75 -5.27
CA VAL A 400 -2.79 -16.42 -5.88
C VAL A 400 -3.46 -16.54 -7.24
N ASN A 401 -4.53 -15.78 -7.46
CA ASN A 401 -5.26 -15.78 -8.71
C ASN A 401 -4.41 -15.13 -9.81
N GLU A 402 -4.11 -15.90 -10.86
CA GLU A 402 -3.23 -15.47 -11.96
C GLU A 402 -3.79 -14.30 -12.77
N ARG A 403 -5.12 -14.12 -12.79
CA ARG A 403 -5.78 -13.08 -13.61
C ARG A 403 -5.73 -11.70 -12.98
N ASN A 404 -5.94 -11.62 -11.67
CA ASN A 404 -6.08 -10.34 -10.94
C ASN A 404 -5.04 -10.15 -9.82
N GLY A 405 -4.22 -11.16 -9.53
CA GLY A 405 -3.21 -11.12 -8.46
C GLY A 405 -3.80 -11.13 -7.04
N PHE A 406 -5.07 -11.49 -6.88
CA PHE A 406 -5.72 -11.54 -5.57
C PHE A 406 -5.40 -12.83 -4.85
N LEU A 407 -5.37 -12.76 -3.52
CA LEU A 407 -5.23 -13.92 -2.67
C LEU A 407 -6.56 -14.67 -2.59
N GLU A 408 -6.53 -15.98 -2.70
CA GLU A 408 -7.72 -16.82 -2.63
C GLU A 408 -7.43 -18.04 -1.77
N THR A 409 -8.49 -18.62 -1.21
CA THR A 409 -8.41 -19.91 -0.54
C THR A 409 -9.23 -20.92 -1.35
N PRO A 410 -8.68 -22.12 -1.64
CA PRO A 410 -9.44 -23.19 -2.30
C PRO A 410 -10.43 -23.86 -1.34
N LEU A 411 -10.42 -23.49 -0.05
CA LEU A 411 -11.23 -24.11 0.98
C LEU A 411 -12.59 -23.40 1.15
N PRO A 412 -13.70 -24.13 1.24
CA PRO A 412 -15.02 -23.58 1.59
C PRO A 412 -15.03 -22.85 2.94
N ASP A 413 -15.89 -21.85 3.10
CA ASP A 413 -16.00 -21.03 4.33
C ASP A 413 -16.42 -21.85 5.57
N ASP A 414 -17.11 -22.98 5.37
CA ASP A 414 -17.53 -23.91 6.43
C ASP A 414 -16.47 -24.98 6.78
N THR A 415 -15.24 -24.82 6.30
CA THR A 415 -14.14 -25.77 6.60
C THR A 415 -13.86 -25.84 8.10
N ALA A 416 -14.07 -27.03 8.69
CA ALA A 416 -13.83 -27.26 10.11
C ALA A 416 -12.36 -27.09 10.52
N ALA A 417 -12.13 -26.62 11.75
CA ALA A 417 -10.81 -26.37 12.33
C ALA A 417 -9.89 -27.61 12.27
N GLU A 418 -10.46 -28.79 12.46
CA GLU A 418 -9.80 -30.08 12.46
C GLU A 418 -9.15 -30.39 11.11
N GLN A 419 -9.70 -29.89 9.99
CA GLN A 419 -9.12 -30.09 8.66
C GLN A 419 -7.72 -29.45 8.54
N PHE A 420 -7.46 -28.36 9.27
CA PHE A 420 -6.14 -27.72 9.27
C PHE A 420 -5.09 -28.54 10.03
N VAL A 421 -5.51 -29.30 11.05
CA VAL A 421 -4.66 -30.29 11.73
C VAL A 421 -4.27 -31.40 10.77
N ARG A 422 -5.26 -31.98 10.06
CA ARG A 422 -5.04 -33.06 9.09
C ARG A 422 -4.06 -32.65 7.99
N ARG A 423 -4.24 -31.44 7.43
CA ARG A 423 -3.34 -30.87 6.41
C ARG A 423 -1.93 -30.62 6.94
N ALA A 424 -1.80 -30.12 8.16
CA ALA A 424 -0.50 -29.90 8.79
C ALA A 424 0.24 -31.21 9.04
N GLU A 425 -0.48 -32.26 9.48
CA GLU A 425 0.10 -33.59 9.67
C GLU A 425 0.53 -34.22 8.35
N GLU A 426 -0.29 -34.15 7.30
CA GLU A 426 0.09 -34.67 5.98
C GLU A 426 1.35 -33.97 5.44
N HIS A 427 1.43 -32.65 5.61
CA HIS A 427 2.62 -31.87 5.25
C HIS A 427 3.86 -32.29 6.07
N ARG A 428 3.71 -32.56 7.37
CA ARG A 428 4.80 -33.08 8.22
C ARG A 428 5.28 -34.44 7.72
N ARG A 429 4.35 -35.34 7.38
CA ARG A 429 4.67 -36.67 6.83
C ARG A 429 5.32 -36.61 5.46
N ASP A 430 4.89 -35.70 4.58
CA ASP A 430 5.56 -35.49 3.28
C ASP A 430 7.00 -35.02 3.48
N ARG A 431 7.21 -34.04 4.39
CA ARG A 431 8.55 -33.57 4.75
C ARG A 431 9.44 -34.70 5.29
N GLN A 432 8.92 -35.53 6.21
CA GLN A 432 9.67 -36.67 6.73
C GLN A 432 10.04 -37.67 5.63
N ARG A 433 9.09 -38.00 4.74
CA ARG A 433 9.34 -38.90 3.60
C ARG A 433 10.44 -38.38 2.67
N ARG A 434 10.49 -37.06 2.44
CA ARG A 434 11.54 -36.42 1.63
C ARG A 434 12.90 -36.46 2.30
N LEU A 435 12.96 -36.17 3.61
CA LEU A 435 14.19 -36.29 4.39
C LEU A 435 14.71 -37.74 4.40
N ASP A 436 13.84 -38.72 4.59
CA ASP A 436 14.20 -40.16 4.57
C ASP A 436 14.69 -40.60 3.18
N ALA A 437 14.23 -39.93 2.11
CA ALA A 437 14.68 -40.11 0.74
C ALA A 437 15.98 -39.35 0.41
N GLY A 438 16.54 -38.59 1.36
CA GLY A 438 17.78 -37.82 1.18
C GLY A 438 17.62 -36.47 0.48
N ASP A 439 16.40 -35.93 0.38
CA ASP A 439 16.16 -34.58 -0.12
C ASP A 439 16.39 -33.57 1.02
N GLU A 440 17.57 -32.93 1.00
CA GLU A 440 17.95 -31.90 1.97
C GLU A 440 17.15 -30.58 1.82
N SER A 441 16.30 -30.45 0.79
CA SER A 441 15.44 -29.27 0.56
C SER A 441 14.02 -29.40 1.13
N ALA A 442 13.75 -30.50 1.86
CA ALA A 442 12.45 -30.89 2.41
C ALA A 442 11.84 -29.93 3.44
#